data_AF-A0A1B7JXQ3-F1
#
_entry.id   AF-A0A1B7JXQ3-F1
#
_cell.length_a   1.000
_cell.length_b   1.000
_cell.length_c   1.000
_cell.angle_alpha   90.00
_cell.angle_beta   90.00
_cell.angle_gamma   90.00
#
_symmetry.space_group_name_H-M   'P 1'
#
loop_
_entity.id
_entity.type
_entity.pdbx_description
1 polymer ?
#
loop_
_entity_poly.entity_id
_entity_poly.type
_entity_poly.pdbx_seq_one_letter_code
_entity_poly.pdbx_strand_id
1 'polypeptide(L)'
;MAISLYMGVMGSGKTYEVIHSVIVPAVASGRRVITNIKGINEERIHDYCRTKLKSNSPGRVLFTSSEDVLKDDFFPYYNESESVEQVNTFCEYGDLICLDELWSIWPSDSRLSESHRRFISMHRHMTHKITGVSCDLIIVNQGVDGVPRYLKERIEATYRMTKLKSLGLAKSYRVDVFSGAKLFKSNKVSTRNYQYKKSIFALYKSYESENGREAVTDKRQNAFSSIFLWVKIGAVLLIVMGSVYTLRKVWAGMNHEIPAIEQQTVPTTIIEPSVPVAKEVHSYSSTWHIVGVLKTDYLNKVILTDNSGRLRMLPANQFDGEGMALSGNIDGEIITYFTGN
;
A
#
# COMPACT_ATOMS: atom_id res chain seq x y z
N MET A 1 12.67 -12.49 13.14
CA MET A 1 12.84 -12.69 11.70
C MET A 1 14.12 -13.50 11.49
N ALA A 2 14.37 -14.18 10.37
CA ALA A 2 15.61 -14.94 10.17
C ALA A 2 16.51 -14.31 9.11
N ILE A 3 16.00 -14.34 7.88
CA ILE A 3 16.73 -13.85 6.71
C ILE A 3 15.80 -12.95 5.92
N SER A 4 16.26 -11.73 5.65
CA SER A 4 15.53 -10.77 4.83
C SER A 4 16.31 -10.43 3.57
N LEU A 5 15.63 -10.41 2.43
CA LEU A 5 16.20 -10.01 1.15
C LEU A 5 15.76 -8.60 0.78
N TYR A 6 16.73 -7.72 0.55
CA TYR A 6 16.52 -6.40 -0.02
C TYR A 6 16.95 -6.41 -1.48
N MET A 7 16.04 -6.10 -2.39
CA MET A 7 16.31 -6.18 -3.83
C MET A 7 15.81 -5.01 -4.65
N GLY A 8 16.38 -4.83 -5.82
CA GLY A 8 15.95 -3.82 -6.80
C GLY A 8 17.06 -3.52 -7.80
N VAL A 9 16.67 -2.93 -8.94
CA VAL A 9 17.62 -2.52 -9.98
C VAL A 9 18.68 -1.57 -9.44
N MET A 10 19.81 -1.45 -10.12
CA MET A 10 20.86 -0.49 -9.77
C MET A 10 20.28 0.93 -9.63
N GLY A 11 20.68 1.65 -8.58
CA GLY A 11 20.16 2.98 -8.28
C GLY A 11 18.73 3.03 -7.70
N SER A 12 18.09 1.88 -7.44
CA SER A 12 16.74 1.82 -6.82
C SER A 12 16.69 2.23 -5.34
N GLY A 13 17.86 2.35 -4.69
CA GLY A 13 17.96 2.70 -3.27
C GLY A 13 17.98 1.50 -2.32
N LYS A 14 18.35 0.30 -2.79
CA LYS A 14 18.43 -0.92 -1.96
C LYS A 14 19.36 -0.77 -0.74
N THR A 15 20.58 -0.31 -0.97
CA THR A 15 21.58 -0.06 0.09
C THR A 15 21.14 1.08 1.02
N TYR A 16 20.53 2.13 0.46
CA TYR A 16 19.95 3.23 1.25
C TYR A 16 18.90 2.70 2.25
N GLU A 17 17.99 1.85 1.78
CA GLU A 17 16.91 1.31 2.61
C GLU A 17 17.45 0.44 3.73
N VAL A 18 18.43 -0.41 3.45
CA VAL A 18 19.10 -1.24 4.46
C VAL A 18 19.78 -0.37 5.52
N ILE A 19 20.48 0.69 5.11
CA ILE A 19 21.11 1.61 6.07
C ILE A 19 20.05 2.30 6.94
N HIS A 20 19.03 2.89 6.30
CA HIS A 20 18.01 3.68 6.99
C HIS A 20 17.11 2.85 7.92
N SER A 21 16.65 1.70 7.45
CA SER A 21 15.59 0.92 8.10
C SER A 21 16.11 -0.28 8.89
N VAL A 22 17.38 -0.67 8.72
CA VAL A 22 17.97 -1.84 9.38
C VAL A 22 19.21 -1.48 10.19
N ILE A 23 20.26 -0.98 9.55
CA ILE A 23 21.56 -0.73 10.23
C ILE A 23 21.43 0.38 11.26
N VAL A 24 20.91 1.55 10.88
CA VAL A 24 20.81 2.70 11.80
C VAL A 24 19.96 2.38 13.03
N PRO A 25 18.76 1.77 12.92
CA PRO A 25 17.99 1.36 14.09
C PRO A 25 18.70 0.34 14.97
N ALA A 26 19.38 -0.66 14.39
CA ALA A 26 20.12 -1.68 15.15
C ALA A 26 21.31 -1.07 15.91
N VAL A 27 22.06 -0.18 15.26
CA VAL A 27 23.15 0.56 15.91
C VAL A 27 22.59 1.45 17.02
N ALA A 28 21.48 2.16 16.76
CA ALA A 28 20.84 2.98 17.78
C ALA A 28 20.37 2.17 19.01
N SER A 29 20.06 0.89 18.85
CA SER A 29 19.71 -0.02 19.96
C SER A 29 20.92 -0.67 20.64
N GLY A 30 22.14 -0.23 20.34
CA GLY A 30 23.37 -0.80 20.92
C GLY A 30 23.84 -2.10 20.26
N ARG A 31 23.23 -2.53 19.15
CA ARG A 31 23.58 -3.80 18.49
C ARG A 31 24.80 -3.65 17.60
N ARG A 32 25.67 -4.66 17.61
CA ARG A 32 26.79 -4.80 16.67
C ARG A 32 26.29 -5.15 15.27
N VAL A 33 26.80 -4.45 14.26
CA VAL A 33 26.42 -4.63 12.86
C VAL A 33 27.66 -4.92 12.02
N ILE A 34 27.62 -6.01 11.26
CA ILE A 34 28.70 -6.47 10.39
C ILE A 34 28.24 -6.29 8.94
N THR A 35 29.03 -5.62 8.10
CA THR A 35 28.61 -5.37 6.71
C THR A 35 29.75 -5.14 5.73
N ASN A 36 29.55 -5.52 4.46
CA ASN A 36 30.46 -5.23 3.35
C ASN A 36 30.02 -4.00 2.52
N ILE A 37 29.05 -3.21 2.99
CA ILE A 37 28.64 -1.99 2.28
C ILE A 37 29.81 -1.01 2.20
N LYS A 38 30.27 -0.73 0.97
CA LYS A 38 31.44 0.12 0.72
C LYS A 38 31.26 1.53 1.29
N GLY A 39 32.31 2.02 1.95
CA GLY A 39 32.39 3.38 2.47
C GLY A 39 31.42 3.69 3.62
N ILE A 40 30.87 2.66 4.27
CA ILE A 40 30.14 2.83 5.53
C ILE A 40 31.04 3.50 6.57
N ASN A 41 30.49 4.44 7.34
CA ASN A 41 31.27 5.21 8.31
C ASN A 41 30.61 5.10 9.70
N GLU A 42 31.30 4.41 10.62
CA GLU A 42 30.83 4.16 11.98
C GLU A 42 30.57 5.47 12.75
N GLU A 43 31.51 6.42 12.71
CA GLU A 43 31.41 7.70 13.43
C GLU A 43 30.19 8.51 12.99
N ARG A 44 29.97 8.63 11.68
CA ARG A 44 28.79 9.34 11.13
C ARG A 44 27.49 8.66 11.52
N ILE A 45 27.46 7.33 11.58
CA ILE A 45 26.29 6.59 12.05
C ILE A 45 26.07 6.86 13.54
N HIS A 46 27.11 6.82 14.37
CA HIS A 46 26.99 7.14 15.80
C HIS A 46 26.49 8.56 16.02
N ASP A 47 27.03 9.54 15.31
CA ASP A 47 26.57 10.93 15.38
C ASP A 47 25.11 11.06 14.92
N TYR A 48 24.72 10.37 13.86
CA TYR A 48 23.33 10.31 13.44
C TYR A 48 22.43 9.70 14.52
N CYS A 49 22.84 8.58 15.13
CA CYS A 49 22.09 7.92 16.21
C CYS A 49 21.95 8.81 17.44
N ARG A 50 23.01 9.52 17.87
CA ARG A 50 22.96 10.45 19.01
C ARG A 50 22.10 11.67 18.71
N THR A 51 22.28 12.30 17.55
CA THR A 51 21.63 13.57 17.22
C THR A 51 20.18 13.42 16.75
N LYS A 52 19.87 12.39 15.95
CA LYS A 52 18.54 12.20 15.35
C LYS A 52 17.69 11.19 16.09
N LEU A 53 18.30 10.14 16.66
CA LEU A 53 17.59 9.07 17.37
C LEU A 53 17.73 9.13 18.90
N LYS A 54 18.53 10.07 19.42
CA LYS A 54 18.78 10.25 20.87
C LYS A 54 19.28 8.98 21.57
N SER A 55 20.05 8.15 20.85
CA SER A 55 20.67 6.96 21.42
C SER A 55 21.92 7.35 22.23
N ASN A 56 22.01 6.86 23.46
CA ASN A 56 23.12 7.15 24.38
C ASN A 56 24.31 6.21 24.17
N SER A 57 24.07 4.97 23.74
CA SER A 57 25.08 3.93 23.58
C SER A 57 24.92 3.22 22.23
N PRO A 58 25.30 3.87 21.11
CA PRO A 58 25.27 3.22 19.80
C PRO A 58 26.17 1.99 19.74
N GLY A 59 25.70 0.93 19.07
CA GLY A 59 26.46 -0.29 18.84
C GLY A 59 27.58 -0.11 17.80
N ARG A 60 28.44 -1.12 17.67
CA ARG A 60 29.57 -1.06 16.73
C ARG A 60 29.13 -1.32 15.29
N VAL A 61 29.83 -0.73 14.33
CA VAL A 61 29.70 -1.04 12.90
C VAL A 61 31.05 -1.53 12.38
N LEU A 62 31.10 -2.80 11.97
CA LEU A 62 32.30 -3.46 11.49
C LEU A 62 32.21 -3.70 9.99
N PHE A 63 33.21 -3.23 9.26
CA PHE A 63 33.34 -3.51 7.83
C PHE A 63 34.00 -4.88 7.60
N THR A 64 33.52 -5.62 6.61
CA THR A 64 34.13 -6.88 6.14
C THR A 64 34.27 -6.85 4.62
N SER A 65 35.31 -7.49 4.08
CA SER A 65 35.41 -7.74 2.64
C SER A 65 34.56 -8.94 2.22
N SER A 66 34.29 -9.09 0.92
CA SER A 66 33.58 -10.25 0.39
C SER A 66 34.42 -11.53 0.53
N GLU A 67 35.74 -11.40 0.47
CA GLU A 67 36.71 -12.48 0.65
C GLU A 67 36.75 -12.97 2.10
N ASP A 68 36.68 -12.06 3.07
CA ASP A 68 36.65 -12.42 4.50
C ASP A 68 35.37 -13.16 4.88
N VAL A 69 34.24 -12.82 4.26
CA VAL A 69 32.95 -13.52 4.45
C VAL A 69 33.03 -14.99 4.02
N LEU A 70 33.97 -15.34 3.13
CA LEU A 70 34.13 -16.70 2.64
C LEU A 70 34.93 -17.61 3.58
N LYS A 71 35.56 -17.07 4.62
CA LYS A 71 36.37 -17.84 5.56
C LYS A 71 35.49 -18.65 6.51
N ASP A 72 35.92 -19.87 6.84
CA ASP A 72 35.15 -20.77 7.70
C ASP A 72 34.97 -20.26 9.14
N ASP A 73 35.87 -19.38 9.61
CA ASP A 73 35.82 -18.71 10.91
C ASP A 73 35.05 -17.37 10.89
N PHE A 74 34.39 -17.04 9.77
CA PHE A 74 33.63 -15.80 9.67
C PHE A 74 32.38 -15.81 10.55
N PHE A 75 31.61 -16.90 10.52
CA PHE A 75 30.37 -17.03 11.28
C PHE A 75 30.55 -17.84 12.57
N PRO A 76 29.84 -17.47 13.66
CA PRO A 76 29.78 -18.31 14.84
C PRO A 76 29.13 -19.65 14.51
N TYR A 77 29.55 -20.70 15.22
CA TYR A 77 28.86 -21.99 15.21
C TYR A 77 28.14 -22.24 16.54
N TYR A 78 27.07 -23.04 16.48
CA TYR A 78 26.31 -23.49 17.63
C TYR A 78 26.51 -24.99 17.78
N ASN A 79 27.05 -25.45 18.92
CA ASN A 79 27.21 -26.87 19.26
C ASN A 79 26.36 -27.18 20.49
N GLU A 80 25.53 -28.23 20.42
CA GLU A 80 24.66 -28.64 21.54
C GLU A 80 25.43 -29.28 22.70
N SER A 81 26.63 -29.80 22.43
CA SER A 81 27.32 -30.73 23.34
C SER A 81 28.41 -30.13 24.23
N GLU A 82 28.81 -28.86 24.09
CA GLU A 82 29.90 -28.30 24.92
C GLU A 82 29.64 -26.86 25.37
N SER A 83 30.08 -26.61 26.61
CA SER A 83 30.29 -25.29 27.20
C SER A 83 30.78 -24.28 26.16
N VAL A 84 30.17 -23.10 26.19
CA VAL A 84 30.35 -21.95 25.28
C VAL A 84 31.80 -21.45 25.25
N GLU A 85 32.76 -22.26 24.80
CA GLU A 85 34.04 -21.80 24.32
C GLU A 85 33.75 -21.17 22.96
N GLN A 86 33.63 -19.83 22.98
CA GLN A 86 33.59 -19.04 21.77
C GLN A 86 34.90 -19.30 21.04
N VAL A 87 34.89 -20.23 20.07
CA VAL A 87 35.89 -20.17 19.01
C VAL A 87 35.86 -18.77 18.45
N ASN A 88 37.04 -18.18 18.34
CA ASN A 88 37.23 -16.79 17.97
C ASN A 88 36.82 -16.60 16.51
N THR A 89 35.52 -16.42 16.25
CA THR A 89 34.96 -16.12 14.95
C THR A 89 34.80 -14.61 14.76
N PHE A 90 34.83 -14.15 13.52
CA PHE A 90 34.71 -12.71 13.25
C PHE A 90 33.34 -12.15 13.69
N CYS A 91 32.26 -12.85 13.35
CA CYS A 91 30.92 -12.54 13.84
C CYS A 91 30.72 -13.16 15.22
N GLU A 92 29.95 -12.47 16.07
CA GLU A 92 29.59 -12.86 17.42
C GLU A 92 28.09 -13.18 17.51
N TYR A 93 27.69 -13.83 18.61
CA TYR A 93 26.29 -14.14 18.87
C TYR A 93 25.49 -12.83 19.06
N GLY A 94 24.33 -12.74 18.41
CA GLY A 94 23.46 -11.57 18.38
C GLY A 94 23.84 -10.47 17.39
N ASP A 95 24.89 -10.66 16.58
CA ASP A 95 25.25 -9.71 15.53
C ASP A 95 24.14 -9.56 14.48
N LEU A 96 24.01 -8.36 13.92
CA LEU A 96 23.25 -8.13 12.70
C LEU A 96 24.21 -8.15 11.51
N ILE A 97 24.06 -9.12 10.61
CA ILE A 97 24.95 -9.26 9.45
C ILE A 97 24.22 -8.76 8.20
N CYS A 98 24.78 -7.77 7.52
CA CYS A 98 24.23 -7.16 6.31
C CYS A 98 25.19 -7.32 5.12
N LEU A 99 24.88 -8.19 4.17
CA LEU A 99 25.72 -8.50 3.00
C LEU A 99 25.13 -7.91 1.72
N ASP A 100 25.79 -6.92 1.14
CA ASP A 100 25.48 -6.31 -0.15
C ASP A 100 26.14 -7.05 -1.32
N GLU A 101 25.51 -6.93 -2.49
CA GLU A 101 25.89 -7.61 -3.73
C GLU A 101 26.14 -9.13 -3.51
N LEU A 102 25.19 -9.82 -2.87
CA LEU A 102 25.31 -11.23 -2.45
C LEU A 102 25.79 -12.18 -3.56
N TRP A 103 25.44 -11.91 -4.82
CA TRP A 103 25.86 -12.69 -5.97
C TRP A 103 27.40 -12.76 -6.12
N SER A 104 28.12 -11.77 -5.60
CA SER A 104 29.58 -11.74 -5.61
C SER A 104 30.20 -12.65 -4.54
N ILE A 105 29.51 -12.86 -3.42
CA ILE A 105 29.95 -13.70 -2.31
C ILE A 105 29.53 -15.16 -2.56
N TRP A 106 28.23 -15.39 -2.73
CA TRP A 106 27.65 -16.71 -3.00
C TRP A 106 26.85 -16.70 -4.30
N PRO A 107 27.52 -16.81 -5.47
CA PRO A 107 26.83 -16.88 -6.77
C PRO A 107 25.97 -18.14 -6.92
N SER A 108 26.31 -19.22 -6.21
CA SER A 108 25.66 -20.52 -6.30
C SER A 108 25.76 -21.28 -4.98
N ASP A 109 24.91 -22.30 -4.83
CA ASP A 109 24.92 -23.20 -3.67
C ASP A 109 26.30 -23.85 -3.44
N SER A 110 27.06 -24.14 -4.50
CA SER A 110 28.41 -24.73 -4.39
C SER A 110 29.44 -23.84 -3.70
N ARG A 111 29.19 -22.53 -3.57
CA ARG A 111 30.06 -21.58 -2.86
C ARG A 111 29.72 -21.45 -1.37
N LEU A 112 28.63 -22.06 -0.92
CA LEU A 112 28.28 -22.14 0.49
C LEU A 112 29.00 -23.34 1.12
N SER A 113 30.04 -23.06 1.92
CA SER A 113 30.69 -24.04 2.78
C SER A 113 29.71 -24.63 3.80
N GLU A 114 30.08 -25.76 4.40
CA GLU A 114 29.28 -26.41 5.42
C GLU A 114 29.08 -25.52 6.66
N SER A 115 30.14 -24.80 7.07
CA SER A 115 30.10 -23.81 8.15
C SER A 115 29.04 -22.73 7.90
N HIS A 116 28.97 -22.18 6.69
CA HIS A 116 27.98 -21.16 6.33
C HIS A 116 26.56 -21.73 6.29
N ARG A 117 26.38 -22.95 5.76
CA ARG A 117 25.07 -23.63 5.75
C ARG A 117 24.55 -23.86 7.15
N ARG A 118 25.43 -24.28 8.07
CA ARG A 118 25.13 -24.46 9.49
C ARG A 118 24.69 -23.13 10.12
N PHE A 119 25.46 -22.07 9.93
CA PHE A 119 25.08 -20.73 10.42
C PHE A 119 23.72 -20.29 9.88
N ILE A 120 23.53 -20.35 8.56
CA ILE A 120 22.28 -19.95 7.89
C ILE A 120 21.07 -20.71 8.46
N SER A 121 21.23 -21.98 8.84
CA SER A 121 20.14 -22.76 9.44
C SER A 121 19.94 -22.48 10.94
N MET A 122 21.00 -22.13 11.67
CA MET A 122 20.99 -22.07 13.14
C MET A 122 21.14 -20.66 13.75
N HIS A 123 21.28 -19.61 12.94
CA HIS A 123 21.54 -18.23 13.38
C HIS A 123 20.56 -17.72 14.45
N ARG A 124 19.30 -18.19 14.47
CA ARG A 124 18.32 -17.83 15.50
C ARG A 124 18.64 -18.35 16.90
N HIS A 125 19.41 -19.43 17.01
CA HIS A 125 19.85 -19.98 18.30
C HIS A 125 21.09 -19.24 18.85
N MET A 126 21.77 -18.47 18.00
CA MET A 126 22.98 -17.74 18.35
C MET A 126 22.63 -16.39 18.99
N THR A 127 22.21 -16.44 20.24
CA THR A 127 21.73 -15.26 20.99
C THR A 127 22.83 -14.65 21.85
N HIS A 128 22.91 -13.31 21.85
CA HIS A 128 23.83 -12.60 22.71
C HIS A 128 23.48 -12.83 24.18
N LYS A 129 24.46 -13.20 25.01
CA LYS A 129 24.27 -13.66 26.40
C LYS A 129 23.48 -12.69 27.28
N ILE A 130 23.68 -11.38 27.10
CA ILE A 130 23.07 -10.33 27.93
C ILE A 130 21.73 -9.85 27.34
N THR A 131 21.71 -9.45 26.07
CA THR A 131 20.53 -8.84 25.43
C THR A 131 19.49 -9.87 24.96
N GLY A 132 19.87 -11.14 24.82
CA GLY A 132 19.00 -12.20 24.30
C GLY A 132 18.67 -12.09 22.80
N VAL A 133 19.23 -11.09 22.10
CA VAL A 133 19.00 -10.87 20.67
C VAL A 133 19.76 -11.94 19.88
N SER A 134 19.07 -12.64 18.97
CA SER A 134 19.67 -13.62 18.06
C SER A 134 20.41 -12.96 16.91
N CYS A 135 21.32 -13.70 16.25
CA CYS A 135 21.84 -13.26 14.98
C CYS A 135 20.71 -13.06 13.96
N ASP A 136 20.87 -12.08 13.06
CA ASP A 136 19.98 -11.86 11.92
C ASP A 136 20.83 -11.67 10.65
N LEU A 137 20.34 -12.18 9.51
CA LEU A 137 21.02 -12.06 8.23
C LEU A 137 20.19 -11.24 7.23
N ILE A 138 20.74 -10.12 6.80
CA ILE A 138 20.17 -9.25 5.77
C ILE A 138 21.02 -9.40 4.52
N ILE A 139 20.39 -9.83 3.44
CA ILE A 139 21.05 -9.98 2.14
C ILE A 139 20.52 -8.94 1.17
N VAL A 140 21.41 -8.33 0.41
CA VAL A 140 21.07 -7.33 -0.60
C VAL A 140 21.53 -7.82 -1.97
N ASN A 141 20.64 -7.79 -2.96
CA ASN A 141 20.94 -8.23 -4.31
C ASN A 141 20.13 -7.44 -5.33
N GLN A 142 20.42 -7.54 -6.62
CA GLN A 142 19.61 -6.87 -7.65
C GLN A 142 18.26 -7.56 -7.86
N GLY A 143 18.24 -8.88 -7.73
CA GLY A 143 17.05 -9.71 -7.85
C GLY A 143 17.18 -11.03 -7.09
N VAL A 144 16.11 -11.80 -7.08
CA VAL A 144 16.05 -13.11 -6.42
C VAL A 144 16.89 -14.14 -7.18
N ASP A 145 17.07 -13.99 -8.49
CA ASP A 145 17.70 -15.01 -9.33
C ASP A 145 19.16 -15.28 -8.95
N GLY A 146 19.93 -14.22 -8.65
CA GLY A 146 21.33 -14.31 -8.22
C GLY A 146 21.53 -14.68 -6.74
N VAL A 147 20.49 -15.12 -6.03
CA VAL A 147 20.60 -15.65 -4.67
C VAL A 147 20.70 -17.19 -4.74
N PRO A 148 21.55 -17.84 -3.94
CA PRO A 148 21.57 -19.31 -3.83
C PRO A 148 20.21 -19.90 -3.44
N ARG A 149 19.86 -21.07 -3.99
CA ARG A 149 18.60 -21.75 -3.68
C ARG A 149 18.48 -22.05 -2.19
N TYR A 150 19.58 -22.48 -1.57
CA TYR A 150 19.63 -22.76 -0.14
C TYR A 150 19.19 -21.57 0.74
N LEU A 151 19.56 -20.35 0.33
CA LEU A 151 19.13 -19.11 0.97
C LEU A 151 17.69 -18.76 0.62
N LYS A 152 17.27 -18.89 -0.65
CA LYS A 152 15.89 -18.58 -1.07
C LYS A 152 14.83 -19.30 -0.25
N GLU A 153 15.08 -20.57 0.08
CA GLU A 153 14.15 -21.40 0.86
C GLU A 153 14.03 -20.96 2.33
N ARG A 154 14.96 -20.12 2.82
CA ARG A 154 15.02 -19.61 4.20
C ARG A 154 14.74 -18.11 4.31
N ILE A 155 14.52 -17.42 3.20
CA ILE A 155 14.09 -16.02 3.22
C ILE A 155 12.68 -15.95 3.80
N GLU A 156 12.51 -15.14 4.83
CA GLU A 156 11.22 -14.90 5.47
C GLU A 156 10.48 -13.71 4.84
N ALA A 157 11.22 -12.65 4.49
CA ALA A 157 10.67 -11.45 3.89
C ALA A 157 11.57 -10.92 2.77
N THR A 158 10.93 -10.46 1.69
CA THR A 158 11.62 -9.77 0.59
C THR A 158 11.09 -8.34 0.45
N TYR A 159 12.00 -7.38 0.43
CA TYR A 159 11.76 -5.96 0.26
C TYR A 159 12.25 -5.55 -1.12
N ARG A 160 11.34 -5.24 -2.04
CA ARG A 160 11.67 -4.82 -3.40
C ARG A 160 11.55 -3.32 -3.57
N MET A 161 12.69 -2.68 -3.84
CA MET A 161 12.84 -1.25 -4.06
C MET A 161 12.59 -0.90 -5.52
N THR A 162 11.81 0.15 -5.76
CA THR A 162 11.56 0.72 -7.09
C THR A 162 11.62 2.24 -7.02
N LYS A 163 12.54 2.85 -7.77
CA LYS A 163 12.65 4.32 -7.85
C LYS A 163 11.48 4.87 -8.65
N LEU A 164 10.79 5.89 -8.13
CA LEU A 164 9.60 6.48 -8.77
C LEU A 164 9.96 7.56 -9.82
N LYS A 165 11.15 7.45 -10.43
CA LYS A 165 11.64 8.35 -11.49
C LYS A 165 10.72 8.35 -12.70
N SER A 166 10.12 7.20 -13.03
CA SER A 166 9.14 7.07 -14.13
C SER A 166 7.83 7.83 -13.88
N LEU A 167 7.53 8.18 -12.62
CA LEU A 167 6.39 9.01 -12.24
C LEU A 167 6.80 10.47 -12.02
N GLY A 168 7.97 10.90 -12.49
CA GLY A 168 8.51 12.25 -12.24
C GLY A 168 8.97 12.50 -10.80
N LEU A 169 8.87 11.51 -9.90
CA LEU A 169 9.23 11.63 -8.49
C LEU A 169 10.63 11.05 -8.22
N ALA A 170 11.67 11.68 -8.79
CA ALA A 170 13.05 11.19 -8.71
C ALA A 170 13.63 11.10 -7.28
N LYS A 171 13.04 11.80 -6.30
CA LYS A 171 13.43 11.79 -4.88
C LYS A 171 12.65 10.77 -4.04
N SER A 172 11.77 10.00 -4.67
CA SER A 172 10.91 9.03 -4.00
C SER A 172 11.15 7.63 -4.52
N TYR A 173 10.90 6.66 -3.65
CA TYR A 173 10.97 5.24 -3.98
C TYR A 173 9.82 4.49 -3.33
N ARG A 174 9.52 3.34 -3.90
CA ARG A 174 8.52 2.39 -3.40
C ARG A 174 9.24 1.18 -2.84
N VAL A 175 8.74 0.68 -1.72
CA VAL A 175 9.09 -0.62 -1.16
C VAL A 175 7.85 -1.52 -1.26
N ASP A 176 7.95 -2.56 -2.06
CA ASP A 176 6.99 -3.67 -2.05
C ASP A 176 7.51 -4.76 -1.09
N VAL A 177 6.71 -5.15 -0.11
CA VAL A 177 7.05 -6.19 0.86
C VAL A 177 6.37 -7.49 0.47
N PHE A 178 7.13 -8.57 0.42
CA PHE A 178 6.66 -9.92 0.12
C PHE A 178 7.01 -10.87 1.26
N SER A 179 6.14 -11.85 1.48
CA SER A 179 6.41 -13.00 2.33
C SER A 179 7.18 -14.06 1.52
N GLY A 180 8.37 -14.41 2.01
CA GLY A 180 9.31 -15.33 1.37
C GLY A 180 10.06 -14.72 0.17
N ALA A 181 10.74 -15.59 -0.59
CA ALA A 181 11.51 -15.21 -1.78
C ALA A 181 10.67 -15.04 -3.06
N LYS A 182 9.45 -15.58 -3.10
CA LYS A 182 8.60 -15.58 -4.32
C LYS A 182 7.85 -14.26 -4.46
N LEU A 183 8.00 -13.60 -5.61
CA LEU A 183 7.44 -12.26 -5.86
C LEU A 183 6.03 -12.25 -6.48
N PHE A 184 5.23 -13.27 -6.19
CA PHE A 184 3.86 -13.36 -6.68
C PHE A 184 2.96 -12.34 -6.00
N LYS A 185 1.87 -11.92 -6.68
CA LYS A 185 0.89 -10.99 -6.10
C LYS A 185 0.28 -11.55 -4.80
N SER A 186 0.06 -12.86 -4.73
CA SER A 186 -0.43 -13.56 -3.52
C SER A 186 0.51 -13.43 -2.32
N ASN A 187 1.82 -13.36 -2.56
CA ASN A 187 2.84 -13.25 -1.53
C ASN A 187 3.11 -11.79 -1.13
N LYS A 188 2.51 -10.83 -1.84
CA LYS A 188 2.71 -9.41 -1.58
C LYS A 188 1.93 -8.99 -0.34
N VAL A 189 2.66 -8.59 0.69
CA VAL A 189 2.10 -8.19 2.00
C VAL A 189 1.70 -6.72 1.98
N SER A 190 2.56 -5.84 1.47
CA SER A 190 2.27 -4.41 1.45
C SER A 190 3.08 -3.63 0.43
N THR A 191 2.67 -2.38 0.19
CA THR A 191 3.41 -1.40 -0.60
C THR A 191 3.45 -0.08 0.15
N ARG A 192 4.64 0.50 0.27
CA ARG A 192 4.84 1.81 0.88
C ARG A 192 5.72 2.67 -0.01
N ASN A 193 5.40 3.96 -0.09
CA ASN A 193 6.22 4.94 -0.79
C ASN A 193 6.94 5.80 0.25
N TYR A 194 8.21 6.07 0.00
CA TYR A 194 9.09 6.85 0.86
C TYR A 194 9.84 7.90 0.04
N GLN A 195 10.42 8.87 0.74
CA GLN A 195 11.30 9.87 0.17
C GLN A 195 12.73 9.65 0.68
N TYR A 196 13.71 9.86 -0.19
CA TYR A 196 15.10 9.77 0.21
C TYR A 196 15.49 10.95 1.11
N LYS A 197 16.16 10.65 2.22
CA LYS A 197 16.72 11.62 3.16
C LYS A 197 18.20 11.82 2.87
N LYS A 198 18.60 13.06 2.56
CA LYS A 198 20.00 13.40 2.28
C LYS A 198 20.96 13.00 3.41
N SER A 199 20.51 13.09 4.66
CA SER A 199 21.30 12.72 5.83
C SER A 199 21.75 11.26 5.85
N ILE A 200 20.99 10.35 5.23
CA ILE A 200 21.34 8.93 5.17
C ILE A 200 22.41 8.66 4.11
N PHE A 201 22.38 9.37 2.98
CA PHE A 201 23.43 9.24 1.96
C PHE A 201 24.81 9.68 2.46
N ALA A 202 24.88 10.50 3.52
CA ALA A 202 26.14 10.89 4.14
C ALA A 202 26.79 9.75 4.96
N LEU A 203 26.06 8.68 5.28
CA LEU A 203 26.52 7.59 6.13
C LEU A 203 27.32 6.52 5.38
N TYR A 204 27.32 6.55 4.04
CA TYR A 204 27.99 5.57 3.19
C TYR A 204 28.38 6.14 1.82
N LYS A 205 29.20 5.41 1.05
CA LYS A 205 29.58 5.81 -0.31
C LYS A 205 28.64 5.17 -1.35
N SER A 206 27.68 5.94 -1.87
CA SER A 206 26.67 5.43 -2.82
C SER A 206 27.11 5.37 -4.29
N TYR A 207 28.19 6.06 -4.66
CA TYR A 207 28.75 6.10 -6.02
C TYR A 207 30.26 5.83 -5.97
N GLU A 208 30.79 5.02 -6.90
CA GLU A 208 32.24 4.77 -6.95
C GLU A 208 33.03 6.02 -7.37
N SER A 209 32.41 6.94 -8.13
CA SER A 209 32.95 8.24 -8.52
C SER A 209 32.21 9.41 -7.86
N GLU A 210 32.93 10.46 -7.44
CA GLU A 210 32.37 11.64 -6.75
C GLU A 210 31.34 12.42 -7.58
N ASN A 211 31.36 12.27 -8.92
CA ASN A 211 30.48 12.96 -9.87
C ASN A 211 29.58 12.02 -10.69
N GLY A 212 29.38 10.77 -10.26
CA GLY A 212 28.52 9.81 -10.95
C GLY A 212 27.07 10.28 -11.04
N ARG A 213 26.65 10.83 -12.18
CA ARG A 213 25.25 11.16 -12.47
C ARG A 213 24.63 10.06 -13.31
N GLU A 214 23.49 9.55 -12.86
CA GLU A 214 22.69 8.60 -13.62
C GLU A 214 22.05 9.32 -14.82
N ALA A 215 22.65 9.16 -16.01
CA ALA A 215 22.12 9.75 -17.24
C ALA A 215 20.74 9.15 -17.56
N VAL A 216 19.76 10.00 -17.90
CA VAL A 216 18.46 9.54 -18.42
C VAL A 216 18.70 9.10 -19.86
N THR A 217 18.80 7.80 -20.08
CA THR A 217 19.06 7.23 -21.40
C THR A 217 17.84 7.29 -22.32
N ASP A 218 16.62 7.28 -21.76
CA ASP A 218 15.38 7.39 -22.54
C ASP A 218 14.34 8.27 -21.84
N LYS A 219 13.89 9.33 -22.53
CA LYS A 219 12.83 10.24 -22.06
C LYS A 219 11.46 9.57 -21.96
N ARG A 220 11.21 8.49 -22.70
CA ARG A 220 9.94 7.73 -22.69
C ARG A 220 9.66 7.04 -21.35
N GLN A 221 10.66 6.90 -20.48
CA GLN A 221 10.50 6.31 -19.16
C GLN A 221 9.62 7.17 -18.22
N ASN A 222 9.45 8.46 -18.51
CA ASN A 222 8.59 9.34 -17.72
C ASN A 222 7.14 9.28 -18.22
N ALA A 223 6.21 8.75 -17.42
CA ALA A 223 4.80 8.67 -17.78
C ALA A 223 4.17 10.05 -18.06
N PHE A 224 4.71 11.11 -17.43
CA PHE A 224 4.25 12.50 -17.61
C PHE A 224 4.78 13.20 -18.87
N SER A 225 5.73 12.62 -19.60
CA SER A 225 6.19 13.18 -20.87
C SER A 225 5.32 12.79 -22.07
N SER A 226 4.27 11.98 -21.86
CA SER A 226 3.35 11.59 -22.93
C SER A 226 2.39 12.73 -23.26
N ILE A 227 2.46 13.28 -24.47
CA ILE A 227 1.55 14.32 -24.95
C ILE A 227 0.08 13.86 -24.93
N PHE A 228 -0.16 12.56 -25.14
CA PHE A 228 -1.50 11.97 -25.07
C PHE A 228 -2.12 12.03 -23.67
N LEU A 229 -1.31 12.01 -22.60
CA LEU A 229 -1.81 12.16 -21.24
C LEU A 229 -2.35 13.58 -21.02
N TRP A 230 -1.64 14.59 -21.51
CA TRP A 230 -2.07 16.00 -21.42
C TRP A 230 -3.29 16.30 -22.27
N VAL A 231 -3.39 15.72 -23.48
CA VAL A 231 -4.60 15.84 -24.32
C VAL A 231 -5.82 15.24 -23.63
N LYS A 232 -5.70 14.06 -23.01
CA LYS A 232 -6.80 13.42 -22.25
C LYS A 232 -7.23 14.26 -21.05
N ILE A 233 -6.26 14.78 -20.28
CA ILE A 233 -6.55 15.67 -19.15
C ILE A 233 -7.29 16.92 -19.65
N GLY A 234 -6.80 17.55 -20.71
CA GLY A 234 -7.45 18.71 -21.32
C GLY A 234 -8.89 18.43 -21.78
N ALA A 235 -9.12 17.29 -22.42
CA ALA A 235 -10.46 16.87 -22.86
C ALA A 235 -11.42 16.66 -21.68
N VAL A 236 -10.98 15.98 -20.62
CA VAL A 236 -11.79 15.82 -19.39
C VAL A 236 -12.09 17.17 -18.76
N LEU A 237 -11.10 18.08 -18.69
CA LEU A 237 -11.28 19.43 -18.16
C LEU A 237 -12.29 20.23 -18.99
N LEU A 238 -12.26 20.12 -20.32
CA LEU A 238 -13.25 20.76 -21.19
C LEU A 238 -14.66 20.19 -20.99
N ILE A 239 -14.80 18.88 -20.80
CA ILE A 239 -16.10 18.25 -20.51
C ILE A 239 -16.64 18.77 -19.17
N VAL A 240 -15.82 18.82 -18.12
CA VAL A 240 -16.22 19.35 -16.80
C VAL A 240 -16.58 20.82 -16.88
N MET A 241 -15.76 21.64 -17.56
CA MET A 241 -16.05 23.06 -17.75
C MET A 241 -17.34 23.27 -18.56
N GLY A 242 -17.56 22.47 -19.60
CA GLY A 242 -18.78 22.44 -20.37
C GLY A 242 -20.00 22.06 -19.53
N SER A 243 -19.88 21.05 -18.66
CA SER A 243 -20.99 20.63 -17.78
C SER A 243 -21.32 21.68 -16.72
N VAL A 244 -20.30 22.32 -16.13
CA VAL A 244 -20.50 23.42 -15.18
C VAL A 244 -21.15 24.62 -15.87
N TYR A 245 -20.76 24.94 -17.10
CA TYR A 245 -21.36 26.01 -17.88
C TYR A 245 -22.83 25.75 -18.21
N THR A 246 -23.18 24.53 -18.64
CA THR A 246 -24.58 24.17 -18.94
C THR A 246 -25.43 24.16 -17.67
N LEU A 247 -24.93 23.63 -16.56
CA LEU A 247 -25.60 23.69 -15.26
C LEU A 247 -25.84 25.13 -14.80
N ARG A 248 -24.85 26.02 -14.94
CA ARG A 248 -25.00 27.44 -14.60
C ARG A 248 -26.06 28.12 -15.47
N LYS A 249 -26.14 27.79 -16.76
CA LYS A 249 -27.14 28.34 -17.68
C LYS A 249 -28.55 27.85 -17.35
N VAL A 250 -28.72 26.57 -17.02
CA VAL A 250 -30.00 25.99 -16.60
C VAL A 250 -30.46 26.59 -15.27
N TRP A 251 -29.56 26.73 -14.29
CA TRP A 251 -29.87 27.38 -13.02
C TRP A 251 -30.27 28.84 -13.22
N ALA A 252 -29.52 29.60 -14.02
CA ALA A 252 -29.88 30.99 -14.35
C ALA A 252 -31.23 31.09 -15.08
N GLY A 253 -31.56 30.11 -15.93
CA GLY A 253 -32.86 30.02 -16.60
C GLY A 253 -34.03 29.67 -15.68
N MET A 254 -33.79 28.90 -14.60
CA MET A 254 -34.80 28.61 -13.56
C MET A 254 -35.11 29.80 -12.64
N ASN A 255 -34.24 30.82 -12.62
CA ASN A 255 -34.45 32.06 -11.85
C ASN A 255 -35.19 33.14 -12.65
N HIS A 256 -35.64 32.86 -13.88
CA HIS A 256 -36.57 33.76 -14.57
C HIS A 256 -37.98 33.56 -14.03
N GLU A 257 -38.54 34.66 -13.55
CA GLU A 257 -39.83 34.82 -12.89
C GLU A 257 -40.97 34.05 -13.59
N ILE A 258 -41.82 33.43 -12.77
CA ILE A 258 -43.14 32.96 -13.17
C ILE A 258 -43.87 34.15 -13.81
N PRO A 259 -44.32 34.08 -15.07
CA PRO A 259 -45.08 35.17 -15.66
C PRO A 259 -46.35 35.38 -14.85
N ALA A 260 -46.64 36.63 -14.50
CA ALA A 260 -47.90 37.00 -13.86
C ALA A 260 -49.07 36.54 -14.76
N ILE A 261 -49.97 35.73 -14.19
CA ILE A 261 -51.22 35.32 -14.83
C ILE A 261 -52.04 36.58 -15.11
N GLU A 262 -52.34 36.86 -16.38
CA GLU A 262 -53.25 37.93 -16.77
C GLU A 262 -54.62 37.70 -16.11
N GLN A 263 -55.10 38.73 -15.40
CA GLN A 263 -56.42 38.74 -14.81
C GLN A 263 -57.48 38.83 -15.91
N GLN A 264 -58.15 37.72 -16.20
CA GLN A 264 -59.41 37.73 -16.94
C GLN A 264 -60.51 38.35 -16.09
N THR A 265 -61.17 39.37 -16.65
CA THR A 265 -62.36 40.03 -16.12
C THR A 265 -63.50 39.04 -15.92
N VAL A 266 -64.03 38.98 -14.69
CA VAL A 266 -65.17 38.16 -14.26
C VAL A 266 -66.49 38.82 -14.71
N PRO A 267 -67.45 38.10 -15.31
CA PRO A 267 -68.85 38.51 -15.32
C PRO A 267 -69.59 37.99 -14.07
N THR A 268 -70.42 38.86 -13.51
CA THR A 268 -71.28 38.68 -12.33
C THR A 268 -72.34 37.57 -12.50
N THR A 269 -72.31 36.62 -11.55
CA THR A 269 -73.39 35.87 -10.88
C THR A 269 -74.58 35.32 -11.69
N ILE A 270 -74.71 33.98 -11.73
CA ILE A 270 -75.91 33.22 -11.27
C ILE A 270 -75.41 31.90 -10.64
N ILE A 271 -75.89 31.60 -9.42
CA ILE A 271 -75.63 30.35 -8.70
C ILE A 271 -76.77 29.38 -9.03
N GLU A 272 -76.43 28.23 -9.62
CA GLU A 272 -77.23 26.99 -9.59
C GLU A 272 -76.29 25.81 -9.29
N PRO A 273 -76.74 24.81 -8.50
CA PRO A 273 -75.84 23.81 -7.91
C PRO A 273 -75.66 22.56 -8.78
N SER A 274 -74.63 21.77 -8.44
CA SER A 274 -74.19 20.47 -9.02
C SER A 274 -73.12 20.62 -10.12
N VAL A 275 -71.90 20.05 -10.07
CA VAL A 275 -71.35 18.86 -9.41
C VAL A 275 -69.83 19.11 -9.24
N PRO A 276 -69.16 18.74 -8.12
CA PRO A 276 -67.70 18.87 -8.06
C PRO A 276 -67.02 17.75 -8.86
N VAL A 277 -66.26 18.12 -9.89
CA VAL A 277 -65.24 17.25 -10.50
C VAL A 277 -64.10 17.11 -9.49
N ALA A 278 -63.89 15.90 -9.01
CA ALA A 278 -62.89 15.56 -8.00
C ALA A 278 -61.46 15.81 -8.53
N LYS A 279 -60.64 16.50 -7.73
CA LYS A 279 -59.19 16.30 -7.76
C LYS A 279 -58.94 14.88 -7.27
N GLU A 280 -58.24 14.04 -8.04
CA GLU A 280 -57.76 12.75 -7.55
C GLU A 280 -56.78 13.00 -6.40
N VAL A 281 -57.26 12.82 -5.17
CA VAL A 281 -56.41 12.72 -3.98
C VAL A 281 -55.86 11.30 -4.00
N HIS A 282 -54.61 11.12 -4.40
CA HIS A 282 -53.93 9.84 -4.20
C HIS A 282 -53.92 9.55 -2.70
N SER A 283 -54.77 8.62 -2.27
CA SER A 283 -54.90 8.25 -0.87
C SER A 283 -53.81 7.24 -0.53
N TYR A 284 -53.21 7.38 0.65
CA TYR A 284 -52.30 6.35 1.16
C TYR A 284 -53.06 5.05 1.38
N SER A 285 -52.44 3.92 1.05
CA SER A 285 -53.10 2.63 1.20
C SER A 285 -53.42 2.35 2.67
N SER A 286 -54.68 2.02 2.95
CA SER A 286 -55.11 1.54 4.26
C SER A 286 -54.92 0.04 4.44
N THR A 287 -54.54 -0.67 3.37
CA THR A 287 -54.51 -2.14 3.35
C THR A 287 -53.11 -2.69 3.15
N TRP A 288 -52.28 -2.04 2.32
CA TRP A 288 -50.98 -2.56 1.91
C TRP A 288 -49.82 -1.72 2.43
N HIS A 289 -48.73 -2.39 2.82
CA HIS A 289 -47.48 -1.76 3.20
C HIS A 289 -46.26 -2.55 2.73
N ILE A 290 -45.13 -1.84 2.58
CA ILE A 290 -43.86 -2.43 2.18
C ILE A 290 -43.22 -3.13 3.37
N VAL A 291 -42.85 -4.41 3.19
CA VAL A 291 -42.17 -5.21 4.23
C VAL A 291 -40.68 -5.39 3.93
N GLY A 292 -40.29 -5.34 2.65
CA GLY A 292 -38.88 -5.48 2.29
C GLY A 292 -38.63 -5.52 0.79
N VAL A 293 -37.36 -5.62 0.42
CA VAL A 293 -36.90 -5.71 -0.96
C VAL A 293 -36.05 -6.96 -1.11
N LEU A 294 -36.38 -7.79 -2.11
CA LEU A 294 -35.60 -8.96 -2.49
C LEU A 294 -34.68 -8.59 -3.65
N LYS A 295 -33.37 -8.55 -3.39
CA LYS A 295 -32.34 -8.23 -4.38
C LYS A 295 -31.35 -9.39 -4.51
N THR A 296 -31.28 -10.00 -5.69
CA THR A 296 -30.27 -10.98 -6.10
C THR A 296 -29.66 -10.55 -7.44
N ASP A 297 -28.65 -11.27 -7.93
CA ASP A 297 -28.00 -10.97 -9.21
C ASP A 297 -28.96 -11.01 -10.42
N TYR A 298 -30.14 -11.63 -10.27
CA TYR A 298 -31.11 -11.83 -11.35
C TYR A 298 -32.54 -11.35 -11.01
N LEU A 299 -32.82 -10.93 -9.77
CA LEU A 299 -34.15 -10.52 -9.32
C LEU A 299 -34.06 -9.25 -8.47
N ASN A 300 -34.93 -8.29 -8.77
CA ASN A 300 -35.15 -7.11 -7.95
C ASN A 300 -36.65 -6.86 -7.79
N LYS A 301 -37.20 -7.20 -6.62
CA LYS A 301 -38.64 -7.14 -6.33
C LYS A 301 -38.91 -6.52 -4.97
N VAL A 302 -39.99 -5.77 -4.86
CA VAL A 302 -40.51 -5.20 -3.62
C VAL A 302 -41.61 -6.12 -3.09
N ILE A 303 -41.55 -6.41 -1.79
CA ILE A 303 -42.49 -7.28 -1.08
C ILE A 303 -43.47 -6.41 -0.30
N LEU A 304 -44.76 -6.62 -0.56
CA LEU A 304 -45.86 -5.97 0.13
C LEU A 304 -46.63 -6.99 0.94
N THR A 305 -47.20 -6.56 2.05
CA THR A 305 -48.18 -7.36 2.81
C THR A 305 -49.45 -6.58 3.07
N ASP A 306 -50.57 -7.30 3.20
CA ASP A 306 -51.82 -6.75 3.66
C ASP A 306 -52.04 -6.97 5.17
N ASN A 307 -53.07 -6.33 5.74
CA ASN A 307 -53.47 -6.49 7.14
C ASN A 307 -53.84 -7.94 7.54
N SER A 308 -54.04 -8.83 6.55
CA SER A 308 -54.35 -10.25 6.75
C SER A 308 -53.10 -11.15 6.62
N GLY A 309 -51.92 -10.58 6.38
CA GLY A 309 -50.66 -11.28 6.19
C GLY A 309 -50.47 -11.92 4.80
N ARG A 310 -51.29 -11.55 3.81
CA ARG A 310 -51.08 -11.99 2.42
C ARG A 310 -49.90 -11.24 1.83
N LEU A 311 -49.12 -11.90 0.97
CA LEU A 311 -47.93 -11.34 0.36
C LEU A 311 -48.14 -11.09 -1.14
N ARG A 312 -47.67 -9.94 -1.61
CA ARG A 312 -47.61 -9.58 -3.03
C ARG A 312 -46.19 -9.13 -3.36
N MET A 313 -45.64 -9.61 -4.48
CA MET A 313 -44.31 -9.22 -4.95
C MET A 313 -44.41 -8.50 -6.28
N LEU A 314 -43.85 -7.29 -6.36
CA LEU A 314 -43.88 -6.47 -7.56
C LEU A 314 -42.47 -6.09 -8.02
N PRO A 315 -42.24 -5.90 -9.33
CA PRO A 315 -40.96 -5.43 -9.85
C PRO A 315 -40.52 -4.09 -9.24
N ALA A 316 -39.25 -3.94 -8.89
CA ALA A 316 -38.75 -2.73 -8.24
C ALA A 316 -38.79 -1.46 -9.11
N ASN A 317 -38.96 -1.59 -10.44
CA ASN A 317 -39.10 -0.45 -11.35
C ASN A 317 -40.49 0.22 -11.29
N GLN A 318 -41.43 -0.31 -10.51
CA GLN A 318 -42.73 0.30 -10.21
C GLN A 318 -42.72 1.15 -8.95
N PHE A 319 -41.54 1.29 -8.31
CA PHE A 319 -41.36 2.01 -7.06
C PHE A 319 -40.28 3.08 -7.23
N ASP A 320 -40.52 4.22 -6.58
CA ASP A 320 -39.64 5.38 -6.56
C ASP A 320 -38.99 5.52 -5.18
N GLY A 321 -37.71 5.90 -5.16
CA GLY A 321 -36.92 6.10 -3.94
C GLY A 321 -36.03 4.90 -3.56
N GLU A 322 -35.27 5.06 -2.48
CA GLU A 322 -34.37 4.03 -1.94
C GLU A 322 -34.49 3.92 -0.42
N GLY A 323 -34.15 2.75 0.14
CA GLY A 323 -34.20 2.50 1.57
C GLY A 323 -35.61 2.72 2.15
N MET A 324 -35.71 3.38 3.30
CA MET A 324 -36.99 3.65 3.97
C MET A 324 -37.88 4.68 3.25
N ALA A 325 -37.36 5.36 2.22
CA ALA A 325 -38.10 6.34 1.42
C ALA A 325 -38.76 5.71 0.17
N LEU A 326 -38.72 4.39 0.03
CA LEU A 326 -39.35 3.68 -1.07
C LEU A 326 -40.87 3.86 -1.05
N SER A 327 -41.45 4.21 -2.19
CA SER A 327 -42.89 4.40 -2.37
C SER A 327 -43.33 3.88 -3.74
N GLY A 328 -44.57 3.40 -3.86
CA GLY A 328 -45.13 2.96 -5.12
C GLY A 328 -46.62 3.31 -5.22
N ASN A 329 -47.12 3.50 -6.44
CA ASN A 329 -48.54 3.67 -6.71
C ASN A 329 -49.11 2.34 -7.23
N ILE A 330 -50.03 1.75 -6.47
CA ILE A 330 -50.64 0.47 -6.81
C ILE A 330 -52.14 0.63 -6.65
N ASP A 331 -52.89 0.31 -7.70
CA ASP A 331 -54.35 0.38 -7.73
C ASP A 331 -54.89 1.79 -7.35
N GLY A 332 -54.10 2.85 -7.59
CA GLY A 332 -54.46 4.24 -7.31
C GLY A 332 -54.08 4.75 -5.91
N GLU A 333 -53.51 3.87 -5.08
CA GLU A 333 -53.08 4.16 -3.71
C GLU A 333 -51.56 4.27 -3.58
N ILE A 334 -51.09 5.18 -2.74
CA ILE A 334 -49.66 5.30 -2.41
C ILE A 334 -49.33 4.31 -1.30
N ILE A 335 -48.37 3.43 -1.56
CA ILE A 335 -47.88 2.42 -0.62
C ILE A 335 -46.44 2.74 -0.22
N THR A 336 -46.17 2.74 1.09
CA THR A 336 -44.82 2.94 1.66
C THR A 336 -44.58 1.92 2.79
N TYR A 337 -43.44 2.03 3.47
CA TYR A 337 -43.18 1.27 4.71
C TYR A 337 -44.12 1.64 5.88
N PHE A 338 -44.82 2.78 5.79
CA PHE A 338 -45.60 3.37 6.89
C PHE A 338 -47.11 3.45 6.58
N THR A 339 -47.57 2.80 5.50
CA THR A 339 -48.99 2.68 5.14
C THR A 339 -49.58 1.38 5.72
N GLY A 340 -50.86 1.08 5.50
CA GLY A 340 -51.44 -0.22 5.85
C GLY A 340 -51.60 -0.50 7.35
N ASN A 341 -52.25 0.41 8.09
CA ASN A 341 -52.61 0.23 9.51
C ASN A 341 -53.63 -0.88 9.73
#